data_AF-R9BAE9-F1
#
_entry.id   AF-R9BAE9-F1
#
_cell.length_a   1.000
_cell.length_b   1.000
_cell.length_c   1.000
_cell.angle_alpha   90.00
_cell.angle_beta   90.00
_cell.angle_gamma   90.00
#
_symmetry.space_group_name_H-M   'P 1'
#
loop_
_entity.id
_entity.type
_entity.pdbx_description
1 polymer ?
#
loop_
_entity_poly.entity_id
_entity_poly.type
_entity_poly.pdbx_seq_one_letter_code
_entity_poly.pdbx_strand_id
1 'polypeptide(L)'
;MSFIVPEKFRIKSGPLASNESYGNNGAFWVKTKKCVFTVIASDQMGWEHVSVSLPTRCPTWEEMCFIKSLFWGEDDCVIQYHPPKSDYVNNHPFCLHLWKPTEQTLPTPPSFMVGKAGAA
;
A
#
# COMPACT_ATOMS: atom_id res chain seq x y z
N MET A 1 2.32 -1.70 15.05
CA MET A 1 1.19 -2.65 14.96
C MET A 1 1.55 -3.66 13.89
N SER A 2 0.95 -4.86 13.89
CA SER A 2 1.11 -5.80 12.78
C SER A 2 0.35 -5.30 11.54
N PHE A 3 0.79 -5.72 10.35
CA PHE A 3 0.01 -5.53 9.12
C PHE A 3 -1.36 -6.18 9.24
N ILE A 4 -2.40 -5.42 8.90
CA ILE A 4 -3.79 -5.85 8.95
C ILE A 4 -4.51 -5.43 7.68
N VAL A 5 -5.63 -6.08 7.38
CA VAL A 5 -6.47 -5.71 6.25
C VAL A 5 -7.83 -5.18 6.69
N PRO A 6 -8.36 -4.16 6.02
CA PRO A 6 -9.66 -3.59 6.37
C PRO A 6 -10.79 -4.47 5.79
N GLU A 7 -11.15 -5.53 6.51
CA GLU A 7 -12.14 -6.55 6.09
C GLU A 7 -13.47 -5.97 5.55
N LYS A 8 -13.89 -4.82 6.08
CA LYS A 8 -15.08 -4.09 5.60
C LYS A 8 -15.04 -3.72 4.12
N PHE A 9 -13.85 -3.63 3.51
CA PHE A 9 -13.64 -3.27 2.12
C PHE A 9 -13.30 -4.47 1.22
N ARG A 10 -13.18 -5.68 1.79
CA ARG A 10 -12.80 -6.87 1.02
C ARG A 10 -13.85 -7.18 -0.05
N ILE A 11 -13.39 -7.45 -1.26
CA ILE A 11 -14.24 -7.95 -2.34
C ILE A 11 -14.60 -9.40 -2.02
N LYS A 12 -15.89 -9.69 -1.83
CA LYS A 12 -16.40 -11.02 -1.44
C LYS A 12 -17.17 -11.75 -2.56
N SER A 13 -17.22 -11.18 -3.76
CA SER A 13 -17.92 -11.74 -4.92
C SER A 13 -17.22 -11.42 -6.24
N GLY A 14 -17.31 -12.33 -7.22
CA GLY A 14 -16.67 -12.18 -8.53
C GLY A 14 -15.24 -12.73 -8.59
N PRO A 15 -14.50 -12.48 -9.69
CA PRO A 15 -13.20 -13.13 -9.95
C PRO A 15 -12.09 -12.79 -8.94
N LEU A 16 -12.17 -11.63 -8.29
CA LEU A 16 -11.20 -11.18 -7.27
C LEU A 16 -11.70 -11.42 -5.84
N ALA A 17 -12.76 -12.22 -5.67
CA ALA A 17 -13.34 -12.49 -4.37
C ALA A 17 -12.35 -13.22 -3.45
N SER A 18 -12.33 -12.81 -2.20
CA SER A 18 -11.63 -13.51 -1.11
C SER A 18 -12.46 -13.40 0.16
N ASN A 19 -12.06 -14.13 1.21
CA ASN A 19 -12.67 -14.06 2.53
C ASN A 19 -11.58 -14.16 3.63
N GLU A 20 -12.00 -14.17 4.89
CA GLU A 20 -11.10 -14.18 6.06
C GLU A 20 -10.14 -15.38 6.08
N SER A 21 -10.47 -16.51 5.42
CA SER A 21 -9.57 -17.67 5.32
C SER A 21 -8.32 -17.40 4.48
N TYR A 22 -8.28 -16.29 3.73
CA TYR A 22 -7.11 -15.86 2.96
C TYR A 22 -6.14 -15.00 3.81
N GLY A 23 -6.46 -14.76 5.09
CA GLY A 23 -5.68 -13.89 5.95
C GLY A 23 -5.61 -12.48 5.36
N ASN A 24 -4.41 -11.89 5.31
CA ASN A 24 -4.21 -10.55 4.74
C ASN A 24 -4.24 -10.51 3.20
N ASN A 25 -4.30 -11.65 2.51
CA ASN A 25 -4.21 -11.68 1.06
C ASN A 25 -5.59 -11.41 0.44
N GLY A 26 -5.67 -10.45 -0.49
CA GLY A 26 -6.93 -10.19 -1.20
C GLY A 26 -7.00 -8.88 -1.95
N ALA A 27 -8.17 -8.64 -2.57
CA ALA A 27 -8.53 -7.41 -3.22
C ALA A 27 -9.63 -6.66 -2.45
N PHE A 28 -9.55 -5.33 -2.44
CA PHE A 28 -10.38 -4.45 -1.66
C PHE A 28 -10.87 -3.26 -2.49
N TRP A 29 -12.12 -2.86 -2.29
CA TRP A 29 -12.66 -1.61 -2.82
C TRP A 29 -12.86 -0.61 -1.70
N VAL A 30 -11.92 0.33 -1.61
CA VAL A 30 -11.96 1.40 -0.61
C VAL A 30 -12.72 2.59 -1.22
N LYS A 31 -14.00 2.73 -0.85
CA LYS A 31 -14.86 3.81 -1.33
C LYS A 31 -14.73 5.05 -0.44
N THR A 32 -14.47 6.20 -1.06
CA THR A 32 -14.54 7.52 -0.44
C THR A 32 -15.67 8.34 -1.08
N LYS A 33 -15.86 9.58 -0.63
CA LYS A 33 -16.79 10.51 -1.27
C LYS A 33 -16.37 10.89 -2.70
N LYS A 34 -15.08 10.79 -3.04
CA LYS A 34 -14.52 11.28 -4.31
C LYS A 34 -14.27 10.17 -5.33
N CYS A 35 -13.87 8.99 -4.88
CA CYS A 35 -13.46 7.89 -5.76
C CYS A 35 -13.56 6.52 -5.04
N VAL A 36 -13.36 5.46 -5.82
CA VAL A 36 -13.18 4.09 -5.32
C VAL A 36 -11.79 3.63 -5.71
N PHE A 37 -10.96 3.32 -4.71
CA PHE A 37 -9.65 2.72 -4.94
C PHE A 37 -9.81 1.21 -5.13
N THR A 38 -9.11 0.67 -6.12
CA THR A 38 -8.83 -0.77 -6.17
C THR A 38 -7.53 -1.01 -5.45
N VAL A 39 -7.57 -1.83 -4.41
CA VAL A 39 -6.43 -2.13 -3.56
C VAL A 39 -6.19 -3.63 -3.56
N ILE A 40 -4.93 -4.06 -3.67
CA ILE A 40 -4.53 -5.45 -3.49
C ILE A 40 -3.53 -5.49 -2.34
N ALA A 41 -3.72 -6.40 -1.40
CA ALA A 41 -2.82 -6.61 -0.28
C ALA A 41 -2.30 -8.04 -0.25
N SER A 42 -1.06 -8.20 0.17
CA SER A 42 -0.42 -9.50 0.44
C SER A 42 0.68 -9.37 1.48
N ASP A 43 0.97 -10.46 2.17
CA ASP A 43 1.98 -10.55 3.25
C ASP A 43 2.91 -11.76 3.07
N GLN A 44 3.24 -12.08 1.82
CA GLN A 44 3.95 -13.30 1.43
C GLN A 44 5.37 -13.01 0.95
N MET A 45 6.20 -14.05 0.82
CA MET A 45 7.55 -13.97 0.27
C MET A 45 8.46 -12.96 0.98
N GLY A 46 8.25 -12.76 2.29
CA GLY A 46 9.04 -11.84 3.11
C GLY A 46 8.61 -10.37 3.02
N TRP A 47 7.49 -10.06 2.35
CA TRP A 47 7.02 -8.68 2.15
C TRP A 47 5.57 -8.47 2.60
N GLU A 48 5.33 -7.39 3.33
CA GLU A 48 4.02 -6.75 3.41
C GLU A 48 3.87 -5.83 2.19
N HIS A 49 2.76 -5.94 1.48
CA HIS A 49 2.54 -5.26 0.21
C HIS A 49 1.12 -4.74 0.10
N VAL A 50 1.00 -3.50 -0.38
CA VAL A 50 -0.26 -2.92 -0.84
C VAL A 50 -0.05 -2.22 -2.17
N SER A 51 -0.83 -2.59 -3.19
CA SER A 51 -0.93 -1.81 -4.43
C SER A 51 -2.25 -1.05 -4.49
N VAL A 52 -2.22 0.20 -4.93
CA VAL A 52 -3.36 1.11 -4.99
C VAL A 52 -3.51 1.64 -6.40
N SER A 53 -4.69 1.48 -6.99
CA SER A 53 -4.97 1.99 -8.33
C SER A 53 -6.32 2.71 -8.43
N LEU A 54 -6.35 3.66 -9.36
CA LEU A 54 -7.53 4.42 -9.76
C LEU A 54 -7.66 4.37 -11.30
N PRO A 55 -8.87 4.40 -11.86
CA PRO A 55 -9.08 4.14 -13.28
C PRO A 55 -8.51 5.22 -14.22
N THR A 56 -8.43 6.48 -13.76
CA THR A 56 -8.20 7.63 -14.65
C THR A 56 -7.02 8.52 -14.29
N ARG A 57 -6.41 8.34 -13.11
CA ARG A 57 -5.29 9.14 -12.63
C ARG A 57 -4.50 8.41 -11.56
N CYS A 58 -3.26 8.82 -11.35
CA CYS A 58 -2.46 8.36 -10.21
C CYS A 58 -3.11 8.75 -8.86
N PRO A 59 -3.08 7.89 -7.83
CA PRO A 59 -3.40 8.30 -6.46
C PRO A 59 -2.53 9.48 -6.01
N THR A 60 -3.10 10.41 -5.25
CA THR A 60 -2.32 11.52 -4.67
C THR A 60 -1.53 11.06 -3.46
N TRP A 61 -0.60 11.90 -2.99
CA TRP A 61 0.15 11.64 -1.77
C TRP A 61 -0.78 11.43 -0.56
N GLU A 62 -1.77 12.31 -0.37
CA GLU A 62 -2.71 12.23 0.75
C GLU A 62 -3.58 10.97 0.68
N GLU A 63 -3.95 10.55 -0.52
CA GLU A 63 -4.68 9.30 -0.74
C GLU A 63 -3.82 8.08 -0.40
N MET A 64 -2.54 8.09 -0.77
CA MET A 64 -1.60 7.03 -0.39
C MET A 64 -1.36 7.00 1.11
N CYS A 65 -1.25 8.14 1.79
CA CYS A 65 -1.19 8.22 3.25
C CYS A 65 -2.46 7.65 3.91
N PHE A 66 -3.63 7.99 3.39
CA PHE A 66 -4.90 7.44 3.86
C PHE A 66 -4.98 5.92 3.66
N ILE A 67 -4.58 5.41 2.49
CA ILE A 67 -4.57 3.96 2.28
C ILE A 67 -3.55 3.30 3.21
N LYS A 68 -2.33 3.82 3.36
CA LYS A 68 -1.32 3.28 4.30
C LYS A 68 -1.90 3.09 5.70
N SER A 69 -2.62 4.09 6.23
CA SER A 69 -3.15 4.03 7.60
C SER A 69 -4.25 2.99 7.81
N LEU A 70 -4.80 2.42 6.73
CA LEU A 70 -5.74 1.30 6.82
C LEU A 70 -5.05 -0.07 6.99
N PHE A 71 -3.78 -0.19 6.56
CA PHE A 71 -3.07 -1.47 6.48
C PHE A 71 -1.89 -1.59 7.45
N TRP A 72 -1.26 -0.46 7.78
CA TRP A 72 -0.10 -0.39 8.67
C TRP A 72 -0.35 0.57 9.83
N GLY A 73 0.43 0.42 10.90
CA GLY A 73 0.46 1.37 11.99
C GLY A 73 1.06 2.73 11.60
N GLU A 74 0.88 3.71 12.48
CA GLU A 74 1.39 5.07 12.30
C GLU A 74 2.92 5.09 12.19
N ASP A 75 3.61 4.32 13.04
CA ASP A 75 5.08 4.24 13.11
C ASP A 75 5.70 3.31 12.06
N ASP A 76 4.90 2.57 11.28
CA ASP A 76 5.43 1.65 10.28
C ASP A 76 5.98 2.41 9.07
N CYS A 77 7.27 2.20 8.77
CA CYS A 77 7.90 2.72 7.56
C CYS A 77 7.57 1.82 6.36
N VAL A 78 7.11 2.42 5.27
CA VAL A 78 6.85 1.75 3.99
C VAL A 78 7.55 2.53 2.88
N ILE A 79 7.84 1.86 1.77
CA ILE A 79 8.58 2.44 0.66
C ILE A 79 7.90 2.19 -0.68
N GLN A 80 8.13 3.11 -1.62
CA GLN A 80 7.78 2.96 -3.02
C GLN A 80 9.07 2.92 -3.83
N TYR A 81 9.24 1.88 -4.64
CA TYR A 81 10.41 1.73 -5.50
C TYR A 81 10.18 2.37 -6.85
N HIS A 82 11.22 3.03 -7.36
CA HIS A 82 11.36 3.33 -8.79
C HIS A 82 12.40 2.34 -9.34
N PRO A 83 11.98 1.16 -9.83
CA PRO A 83 12.92 0.15 -10.28
C PRO A 83 13.66 0.63 -11.54
N PRO A 84 14.82 0.02 -11.86
CA PRO A 84 15.47 0.22 -13.15
C PRO A 84 14.48 0.00 -14.30
N LYS A 85 14.64 0.74 -15.40
CA LYS A 85 13.73 0.66 -16.55
C LYS A 85 13.63 -0.75 -17.14
N SER A 86 14.72 -1.53 -17.08
CA SER A 86 14.74 -2.93 -17.52
C SER A 86 13.80 -3.84 -16.73
N ASP A 87 13.56 -3.49 -15.46
CA ASP A 87 12.79 -4.29 -14.51
C ASP A 87 11.40 -3.66 -14.25
N TYR A 88 11.10 -2.54 -14.93
CA TYR A 88 9.85 -1.81 -14.77
C TYR A 88 8.69 -2.58 -15.42
N VAL A 89 7.80 -3.11 -14.56
CA VAL A 89 6.56 -3.77 -14.96
C VAL A 89 5.40 -2.83 -14.74
N ASN A 90 4.59 -2.59 -15.78
CA ASN A 90 3.43 -1.70 -15.70
C ASN A 90 2.17 -2.36 -16.26
N ASN A 91 1.45 -3.06 -15.39
CA ASN A 91 0.16 -3.68 -15.72
C ASN A 91 -1.01 -2.70 -15.60
N HIS A 92 -0.83 -1.57 -14.92
CA HIS A 92 -1.86 -0.58 -14.72
C HIS A 92 -1.22 0.82 -14.57
N PRO A 93 -1.49 1.77 -15.50
CA PRO A 93 -0.73 3.02 -15.63
C PRO A 93 -0.82 3.97 -14.41
N PHE A 94 -1.81 3.75 -13.55
CA PHE A 94 -2.07 4.54 -12.35
C PHE A 94 -2.02 3.72 -11.06
N CYS A 95 -1.13 2.73 -11.00
CA CYS A 95 -0.94 1.89 -9.83
C CYS A 95 0.33 2.29 -9.08
N LEU A 96 0.20 2.55 -7.78
CA LEU A 96 1.31 2.79 -6.87
C LEU A 96 1.42 1.64 -5.88
N HIS A 97 2.64 1.32 -5.44
CA HIS A 97 2.90 0.15 -4.60
C HIS A 97 3.68 0.56 -3.35
N LEU A 98 3.16 0.18 -2.19
CA LEU A 98 3.81 0.30 -0.89
C LEU A 98 4.34 -1.06 -0.46
N TRP A 99 5.58 -1.09 -0.02
CA TRP A 99 6.28 -2.30 0.41
C TRP A 99 6.91 -2.10 1.79
N LYS A 100 6.91 -3.16 2.59
CA LYS A 100 7.69 -3.25 3.83
C LYS A 100 8.23 -4.68 3.99
N PRO A 101 9.55 -4.87 4.15
CA PRO A 101 10.12 -6.19 4.43
C PRO A 101 9.74 -6.63 5.85
N THR A 102 9.50 -7.93 6.01
CA THR A 102 9.09 -8.53 7.29
C THR A 102 10.26 -8.95 8.18
N GLU A 103 11.41 -9.25 7.57
CA GLU A 103 12.60 -9.76 8.26
C GLU A 103 13.72 -8.72 8.42
N GLN A 104 13.52 -7.50 7.89
CA GLN A 104 14.54 -6.45 7.88
C GLN A 104 13.94 -5.10 8.25
N THR A 105 14.71 -4.25 8.91
CA THR A 105 14.34 -2.85 9.11
C THR A 105 14.74 -2.06 7.87
N LEU A 106 13.79 -1.29 7.33
CA LEU A 106 14.07 -0.41 6.21
C LEU A 106 15.10 0.66 6.60
N PRO A 107 16.18 0.83 5.81
CA PRO A 107 17.10 1.92 6.05
C PRO A 107 16.36 3.24 5.80
N THR A 108 16.40 4.13 6.79
CA THR A 108 15.91 5.51 6.66
C THR A 108 17.10 6.46 6.73
N PRO A 109 17.12 7.53 5.91
CA PRO A 109 18.16 8.53 6.03
C PRO A 109 18.04 9.22 7.40
N PRO A 110 19.15 9.65 8.01
CA PRO A 110 19.10 10.52 9.18
C PRO A 110 18.18 11.72 8.94
N SER A 111 17.38 12.09 9.96
CA SER A 111 16.31 13.10 9.81
C SER A 111 16.81 14.45 9.30
N PHE A 112 18.03 14.86 9.67
CA PHE A 112 18.65 16.11 9.21
C PHE A 112 18.88 16.18 7.69
N MET A 113 18.96 15.03 7.00
CA MET A 113 19.06 14.99 5.53
C MET A 113 17.72 15.24 4.85
N VAL A 114 16.62 15.05 5.57
CA VAL A 114 15.25 15.29 5.08
C VAL A 114 14.82 16.72 5.42
N GLY A 115 15.13 17.19 6.63
CA GLY A 115 14.82 18.54 7.08
C GLY A 115 15.16 18.79 8.55
N LYS A 116 14.84 19.99 9.05
CA LYS A 116 15.04 20.33 10.46
C LYS A 116 13.94 19.69 11.31
N ALA A 117 14.33 18.82 12.24
CA ALA A 117 13.39 18.22 13.19
C ALA A 117 12.68 19.30 14.02
N GLY A 118 11.35 19.22 14.12
CA GLY A 118 10.52 20.15 14.89
C GLY A 118 10.21 21.49 14.21
N ALA A 119 10.50 21.64 12.92
CA ALA A 119 9.98 22.77 12.14
C ALA A 119 8.49 22.49 11.81
N ALA A 120 7.59 23.25 12.42
CA ALA A 120 6.17 23.32 12.07
C ALA A 120 5.91 24.62 11.29
#